data_AF-A0A5S9MIR8-F1
#
_entry.id   AF-A0A5S9MIR8-F1
#
_cell.length_a   1.000
_cell.length_b   1.000
_cell.length_c   1.000
_cell.angle_alpha   90.00
_cell.angle_beta   90.00
_cell.angle_gamma   90.00
#
_symmetry.space_group_name_H-M   'P 1'
#
loop_
_entity.id
_entity.type
_entity.pdbx_description
1 polymer ?
#
loop_
_entity_poly.entity_id
_entity_poly.type
_entity_poly.pdbx_seq_one_letter_code
_entity_poly.pdbx_strand_id
1 'polypeptide(L)'
;MSEQHTTNEAAQTLDGWYALHDFRTIDWTAWKLLTSDERQAIIHEFTGLLEKWKTAEHDKAGSQTIYSIVGQKADIMLMILRPKMEELG
;
A
#
# COMPACT_ATOMS: atom_id res chain seq x y z
N MET A 1 -31.73 4.33 -45.33
CA MET A 1 -31.44 4.04 -43.91
C MET A 1 -30.06 4.62 -43.63
N SER A 2 -29.98 5.76 -42.95
CA SER A 2 -28.71 6.40 -42.61
C SER A 2 -28.21 5.84 -41.29
N GLU A 3 -27.01 5.24 -41.30
CA GLU A 3 -26.32 4.80 -40.09
C GLU A 3 -26.04 6.02 -39.20
N GLN A 4 -26.58 6.02 -37.98
CA GLN A 4 -26.23 7.00 -36.95
C GLN A 4 -24.82 6.69 -36.47
N HIS A 5 -23.88 7.56 -36.78
CA HIS A 5 -22.54 7.55 -36.22
C HIS A 5 -22.62 8.08 -34.78
N THR A 6 -22.75 7.19 -33.79
CA THR A 6 -22.64 7.54 -32.38
C THR A 6 -21.17 7.82 -32.07
N THR A 7 -20.78 9.10 -32.00
CA THR A 7 -19.46 9.50 -31.52
C THR A 7 -19.32 9.09 -30.05
N ASN A 8 -18.36 8.20 -29.75
CA ASN A 8 -18.04 7.79 -28.38
C ASN A 8 -17.14 8.85 -27.73
N GLU A 9 -17.71 9.67 -26.85
CA GLU A 9 -16.99 10.71 -26.12
C GLU A 9 -16.30 10.14 -24.87
N ALA A 10 -15.07 10.56 -24.59
CA ALA A 10 -14.29 10.07 -23.46
C ALA A 10 -14.89 10.54 -22.12
N ALA A 11 -14.89 9.64 -21.14
CA ALA A 11 -15.26 9.99 -19.77
C ALA A 11 -14.21 10.93 -19.16
N GLN A 12 -14.68 11.91 -18.38
CA GLN A 12 -13.82 12.80 -17.58
C GLN A 12 -13.71 12.26 -16.15
N THR A 13 -12.52 12.35 -15.54
CA THR A 13 -12.25 11.88 -14.19
C THR A 13 -11.93 13.04 -13.24
N LEU A 14 -12.24 12.84 -11.97
CA LEU A 14 -11.68 13.61 -10.88
C LEU A 14 -10.70 12.70 -10.15
N ASP A 15 -9.42 13.05 -10.20
CA ASP A 15 -8.36 12.22 -9.65
C ASP A 15 -7.92 12.73 -8.27
N GLY A 16 -7.79 11.79 -7.33
CA GLY A 16 -7.41 12.05 -5.95
C GLY A 16 -5.95 11.72 -5.67
N TRP A 17 -5.70 11.18 -4.48
CA TRP A 17 -4.37 10.68 -4.11
C TRP A 17 -3.94 9.49 -4.96
N TYR A 18 -2.63 9.41 -5.20
CA TYR A 18 -1.98 8.23 -5.73
C TYR A 18 -2.05 7.10 -4.69
N ALA A 19 -2.20 5.87 -5.17
CA ALA A 19 -2.30 4.69 -4.33
C ALA A 19 -1.23 3.65 -4.68
N LEU A 20 -0.46 3.22 -3.68
CA LEU A 20 0.43 2.06 -3.77
C LEU A 20 -0.18 0.89 -2.99
N HIS A 21 -0.36 -0.24 -3.66
CA HIS A 21 -0.68 -1.52 -3.03
C HIS A 21 0.57 -2.40 -3.07
N ASP A 22 1.32 -2.45 -1.97
CA ASP A 22 2.53 -3.26 -1.83
C ASP A 22 2.18 -4.61 -1.17
N PHE A 23 2.33 -5.69 -1.94
CA PHE A 23 2.05 -7.06 -1.49
C PHE A 23 3.34 -7.79 -1.18
N ARG A 24 3.41 -8.40 0.00
CA ARG A 24 4.58 -9.17 0.44
C ARG A 24 4.18 -10.58 0.89
N THR A 25 5.00 -11.54 0.50
CA THR A 25 5.01 -12.89 1.08
C THR A 25 6.15 -12.97 2.08
N ILE A 26 5.85 -13.49 3.27
CA ILE A 26 6.82 -13.63 4.35
C ILE A 26 7.57 -14.94 4.15
N ASP A 27 8.90 -14.86 4.09
CA ASP A 27 9.74 -16.06 4.20
C ASP A 27 9.75 -16.53 5.66
N TRP A 28 8.75 -17.33 6.01
CA TRP A 28 8.62 -17.91 7.34
C TRP A 28 9.76 -18.85 7.71
N THR A 29 10.46 -19.42 6.72
CA THR A 29 11.59 -20.31 6.98
C THR A 29 12.77 -19.48 7.45
N ALA A 30 13.15 -18.45 6.70
CA ALA A 30 14.20 -17.52 7.10
C ALA A 30 13.87 -16.80 8.43
N TRP A 31 12.63 -16.34 8.59
CA TRP A 31 12.19 -15.65 9.82
C TRP A 31 12.36 -16.51 11.09
N LYS A 32 12.11 -17.82 11.00
CA LYS A 32 12.25 -18.75 12.12
C LYS A 32 13.71 -19.03 12.50
N LEU A 33 14.66 -18.81 11.59
CA LEU A 33 16.09 -18.98 11.85
C LEU A 33 16.70 -17.82 12.65
N LEU A 34 16.06 -16.67 12.66
CA LEU A 34 16.50 -15.50 13.43
C LEU A 34 16.39 -15.76 14.94
N THR A 35 17.25 -15.10 15.70
CA THR A 35 17.15 -15.05 17.16
C THR A 35 15.92 -14.26 17.60
N SER A 36 15.54 -14.38 18.88
CA SER A 36 14.44 -13.58 19.42
C SER A 36 14.76 -12.09 19.36
N ASP A 37 15.99 -11.69 19.67
CA ASP A 37 16.41 -10.29 19.72
C ASP A 37 16.39 -9.65 18.33
N GLU A 38 16.87 -10.38 17.30
CA GLU A 38 16.80 -9.92 15.91
C GLU A 38 15.35 -9.74 15.45
N ARG A 39 14.46 -10.70 15.75
CA ARG A 39 13.04 -10.57 15.41
C ARG A 39 12.40 -9.36 16.09
N GLN A 40 12.71 -9.12 17.36
CA GLN A 40 12.18 -7.96 18.09
C GLN A 40 12.72 -6.65 17.52
N ALA A 41 14.00 -6.58 17.17
CA ALA A 41 14.59 -5.41 16.54
C ALA A 41 13.90 -5.09 15.19
N ILE A 42 13.67 -6.10 14.34
CA ILE A 42 12.97 -5.92 13.06
C ILE A 42 11.52 -5.48 13.25
N ILE A 43 10.79 -6.09 14.19
CA ILE A 43 9.41 -5.68 14.51
C ILE A 43 9.37 -4.24 15.02
N HIS A 44 10.33 -3.85 15.86
CA HIS A 44 10.42 -2.49 16.39
C HIS A 44 10.71 -1.46 15.29
N GLU A 45 11.65 -1.75 14.39
CA GLU A 45 11.94 -0.90 13.24
C GLU A 45 10.70 -0.73 12.34
N PHE A 46 10.04 -1.85 12.02
CA PHE A 46 8.84 -1.84 11.19
C PHE A 46 7.70 -1.04 11.83
N THR A 47 7.40 -1.28 13.12
CA THR A 47 6.35 -0.52 13.82
C THR A 47 6.71 0.96 13.96
N GLY A 48 8.00 1.30 14.12
CA GLY A 48 8.48 2.69 14.08
C GLY A 48 8.25 3.37 12.73
N LEU A 49 8.38 2.65 11.61
CA LEU A 49 8.00 3.16 10.29
C LEU A 49 6.49 3.45 10.21
N LEU A 50 5.65 2.56 10.72
CA LEU A 50 4.20 2.75 10.72
C LEU A 50 3.77 3.96 11.54
N GLU A 51 4.39 4.19 12.69
CA GLU A 51 4.11 5.38 13.50
C GLU A 51 4.48 6.68 12.77
N LYS A 52 5.58 6.71 12.01
CA LYS A 52 5.92 7.88 11.17
C LYS A 52 4.85 8.16 10.13
N TRP A 53 4.28 7.12 9.53
CA TRP A 53 3.20 7.29 8.57
C TRP A 53 1.91 7.80 9.20
N LYS A 54 1.63 7.49 10.47
CA LYS A 54 0.47 8.07 11.18
C LYS A 54 0.52 9.59 11.27
N THR A 55 1.70 10.20 11.29
CA THR A 55 1.83 11.66 11.21
C THR A 55 1.24 12.21 9.90
N ALA A 56 1.54 11.58 8.76
CA ALA A 56 0.96 11.98 7.48
C ALA A 56 -0.57 11.85 7.45
N GLU A 57 -1.11 10.83 8.12
CA GLU A 57 -2.56 10.65 8.26
C GLU A 57 -3.21 11.69 9.17
N HIS A 58 -2.59 11.97 10.32
CA HIS A 58 -3.04 13.03 11.23
C HIS A 58 -3.08 14.40 10.55
N ASP A 59 -2.06 14.70 9.75
CA ASP A 59 -1.93 15.98 9.04
C ASP A 59 -2.77 16.04 7.76
N LYS A 60 -3.56 14.99 7.47
CA LYS A 60 -4.36 14.84 6.25
C LYS A 60 -3.53 14.97 4.96
N ALA A 61 -2.26 14.58 5.04
CA ALA A 61 -1.30 14.56 3.94
C ALA A 61 -1.10 13.15 3.36
N GLY A 62 -1.91 12.19 3.79
CA GLY A 62 -1.95 10.83 3.26
C GLY A 62 -2.83 9.93 4.12
N SER A 63 -2.87 8.63 3.79
CA SER A 63 -3.41 7.60 4.67
C SER A 63 -2.72 6.28 4.37
N GLN A 64 -2.81 5.32 5.28
CA GLN A 64 -2.22 4.00 5.11
C GLN A 64 -2.98 2.95 5.92
N THR A 65 -2.89 1.71 5.47
CA THR A 65 -3.45 0.57 6.18
C THR A 65 -2.69 -0.70 5.85
N ILE A 66 -2.78 -1.69 6.73
CA ILE A 66 -2.15 -3.01 6.57
C ILE A 66 -3.21 -4.08 6.73
N TYR A 67 -3.21 -5.03 5.80
CA TYR A 67 -4.07 -6.20 5.83
C TYR A 67 -3.26 -7.48 5.79
N SER A 68 -3.73 -8.52 6.47
CA SER A 68 -3.35 -9.89 6.17
C SER A 68 -4.11 -10.37 4.93
N ILE A 69 -3.41 -11.05 4.04
CA ILE A 69 -3.98 -11.61 2.81
C ILE A 69 -4.05 -13.12 2.95
N VAL A 70 -5.22 -13.69 2.66
CA VAL A 70 -5.45 -15.13 2.73
C VAL A 70 -5.10 -15.78 1.39
N GLY A 71 -4.34 -16.87 1.45
CA GLY A 71 -3.94 -17.65 0.28
C GLY A 71 -2.45 -17.49 -0.03
N GLN A 72 -2.05 -17.82 -1.25
CA GLN A 72 -0.63 -17.96 -1.62
C GLN A 72 -0.08 -16.76 -2.41
N LYS A 73 -0.93 -15.76 -2.69
CA LYS A 73 -0.55 -14.61 -3.52
C LYS A 73 0.28 -13.58 -2.75
N ALA A 74 0.03 -13.46 -1.45
CA ALA A 74 0.73 -12.62 -0.50
C ALA A 74 0.30 -13.03 0.92
N ASP A 75 1.07 -12.62 1.93
CA ASP A 75 0.70 -12.75 3.34
C ASP A 75 0.22 -11.41 3.92
N ILE A 76 0.82 -10.30 3.46
CA ILE A 76 0.45 -8.94 3.88
C ILE A 76 0.34 -7.99 2.69
N MET A 77 -0.52 -6.99 2.83
CA MET A 77 -0.61 -5.84 1.93
C MET A 77 -0.46 -4.55 2.73
N LEU A 78 0.42 -3.65 2.28
CA LEU A 78 0.44 -2.26 2.70
C LEU A 78 -0.24 -1.43 1.62
N MET A 79 -1.31 -0.72 1.98
CA MET A 79 -1.95 0.26 1.10
C MET A 79 -1.55 1.65 1.57
N ILE A 80 -0.96 2.44 0.69
CA ILE A 80 -0.43 3.77 1.00
C ILE A 80 -1.03 4.78 0.02
N LEU A 81 -1.58 5.87 0.56
CA LEU A 81 -2.18 6.95 -0.22
C LEU A 81 -1.40 8.26 -0.02
N ARG A 82 -0.98 8.91 -1.11
CA ARG A 82 -0.22 10.18 -1.07
C ARG A 82 -0.66 11.18 -2.14
N PRO A 83 -0.55 12.49 -1.90
CA PRO A 83 -0.84 13.54 -2.89
C PRO A 83 0.06 13.52 -4.11
N LYS A 84 1.30 13.06 -3.99
CA LYS A 84 2.29 13.04 -5.08
C LYS A 84 2.89 11.65 -5.27
N MET A 85 3.22 11.33 -6.51
CA MET A 85 3.74 10.01 -6.88
C MET A 85 5.10 9.74 -6.24
N GLU A 86 5.95 10.76 -6.11
CA GLU A 86 7.29 10.66 -5.55
C GLU A 86 7.30 10.35 -4.04
N GLU A 87 6.16 10.48 -3.37
CA GLU A 87 6.01 10.25 -1.92
C GLU A 87 5.60 8.81 -1.57
N LEU A 88 5.36 7.95 -2.58
CA LEU A 88 4.91 6.57 -2.38
C LEU A 88 6.03 5.56 -2.08
N GLY A 89 7.31 5.95 -2.17
CA GLY A 89 8.47 5.06 -2.05
C GLY A 89 9.57 5.60 -1.16
#